data_AF-A0A432T3P9-F1
#
_entry.id   AF-A0A432T3P9-F1
#
_cell.length_a   1.000
_cell.length_b   1.000
_cell.length_c   1.000
_cell.angle_alpha   90.00
_cell.angle_beta   90.00
_cell.angle_gamma   90.00
#
_symmetry.space_group_name_H-M   'P 1'
#
loop_
_entity.id
_entity.type
_entity.pdbx_description
1 polymer ?
#
loop_
_entity_poly.entity_id
_entity_poly.type
_entity_poly.pdbx_seq_one_letter_code
_entity_poly.pdbx_strand_id
1 'polypeptide(L)'
;MQNNHKRVKAVIAYDGTQYFGFQKQSSTSKTISSDIEKALHTLQIHTSIVGSGRTDAGVHASGQVIHFDLPYYWDDLQKLTLNLNRKLTHIRF
;
A
#
# COMPACT_ATOMS: atom_id res chain seq x y z
N MET A 1 23.62 -13.03 5.48
CA MET A 1 22.28 -13.19 6.07
C MET A 1 21.30 -13.22 4.90
N GLN A 2 20.62 -14.32 4.63
CA GLN A 2 19.63 -14.36 3.54
C GLN A 2 18.48 -13.42 3.92
N ASN A 3 18.22 -12.41 3.08
CA ASN A 3 17.05 -11.55 3.22
C ASN A 3 15.80 -12.40 2.97
N ASN A 4 15.21 -12.91 4.05
CA ASN A 4 14.11 -13.87 4.00
C ASN A 4 12.77 -13.13 3.82
N HIS A 5 12.66 -12.36 2.73
CA HIS A 5 11.46 -11.60 2.38
C HIS A 5 10.82 -12.19 1.12
N LYS A 6 9.49 -12.21 1.09
CA LYS A 6 8.72 -12.59 -0.10
C LYS A 6 8.15 -11.35 -0.76
N ARG A 7 8.35 -11.19 -2.06
CA ARG A 7 7.70 -10.13 -2.83
C ARG A 7 6.29 -10.56 -3.17
N VAL A 8 5.31 -9.72 -2.83
CA VAL A 8 3.89 -9.98 -3.12
C VAL A 8 3.32 -8.92 -4.04
N LYS A 9 2.32 -9.34 -4.82
CA LYS A 9 1.48 -8.46 -5.65
C LYS A 9 0.16 -8.24 -4.93
N ALA A 10 -0.28 -6.99 -4.87
CA ALA A 10 -1.65 -6.64 -4.49
C ALA A 10 -2.31 -5.84 -5.62
N VAL A 11 -3.62 -6.01 -5.78
CA VAL A 11 -4.46 -5.18 -6.65
C VAL A 11 -5.27 -4.32 -5.72
N ILE A 12 -5.16 -2.99 -5.84
CA ILE A 12 -5.84 -2.06 -4.97
C ILE A 12 -6.82 -1.18 -5.75
N ALA A 13 -7.91 -0.82 -5.09
CA ALA A 13 -8.82 0.22 -5.52
C ALA A 13 -8.75 1.38 -4.53
N TYR A 14 -8.85 2.62 -5.01
CA TYR A 14 -8.89 3.78 -4.14
C TYR A 14 -9.70 4.94 -4.70
N ASP A 15 -10.32 5.66 -3.78
CA ASP A 15 -10.87 6.99 -4.02
C ASP A 15 -9.77 8.04 -3.80
N GLY A 16 -9.30 8.65 -4.89
CA GLY A 16 -8.23 9.65 -4.86
C GLY A 16 -8.62 11.02 -4.31
N THR A 17 -9.91 11.28 -4.03
CA THR A 17 -10.42 12.63 -3.72
C THR A 17 -9.65 13.33 -2.59
N GLN A 18 -9.23 12.59 -1.56
CA GLN A 18 -8.52 13.14 -0.39
C GLN A 18 -6.99 13.04 -0.48
N TYR A 19 -6.45 12.57 -1.61
CA TYR A 19 -5.03 12.30 -1.81
C TYR A 19 -4.41 13.21 -2.87
N PHE A 20 -3.18 13.63 -2.60
CA PHE A 20 -2.33 14.40 -3.51
C PHE A 20 -1.55 13.50 -4.46
N GLY A 21 -2.21 12.45 -4.98
CA GLY A 21 -1.69 11.51 -5.95
C GLY A 21 -1.15 10.22 -5.34
N PHE A 22 -0.62 9.36 -6.20
CA PHE A 22 -0.14 8.04 -5.81
C PHE A 22 1.19 8.10 -5.03
N GLN A 23 2.19 8.75 -5.63
CA GLN A 23 3.58 8.72 -5.18
C GLN A 23 3.77 9.53 -3.89
N LYS A 24 4.61 9.03 -2.97
CA LYS A 24 5.08 9.80 -1.81
C LYS A 24 5.65 11.16 -2.21
N GLN A 25 5.44 12.15 -1.35
CA GLN A 25 5.96 13.50 -1.50
C GLN A 25 6.54 13.99 -0.18
N SER A 26 7.53 14.87 -0.24
CA SER A 26 8.12 15.51 0.95
C SER A 26 7.20 16.56 1.57
N SER A 27 6.34 17.18 0.76
CA SER A 27 5.42 18.25 1.17
C SER A 27 4.18 17.77 1.91
N THR A 28 3.77 16.51 1.71
CA THR A 28 2.56 15.95 2.30
C THR A 28 2.61 14.44 2.41
N SER A 29 2.03 13.91 3.47
CA SER A 29 1.86 12.46 3.66
C SER A 29 0.48 11.94 3.22
N LYS A 30 -0.36 12.81 2.66
CA LYS A 30 -1.67 12.48 2.08
C LYS A 30 -1.50 11.96 0.64
N THR A 31 -0.79 10.85 0.48
CA THR A 31 -0.60 10.16 -0.80
C THR A 31 -0.96 8.68 -0.64
N ILE A 32 -1.35 8.01 -1.72
CA ILE A 32 -1.75 6.60 -1.66
C ILE A 32 -0.60 5.72 -1.13
N SER A 33 0.62 5.91 -1.64
CA SER A 33 1.80 5.17 -1.16
C SER A 33 2.09 5.45 0.31
N SER A 34 2.05 6.71 0.76
CA SER A 34 2.29 7.04 2.16
C SER A 34 1.28 6.37 3.09
N ASP A 35 0.00 6.34 2.72
CA ASP A 35 -1.06 5.82 3.59
C ASP A 35 -1.01 4.29 3.70
N ILE A 36 -0.82 3.61 2.58
CA ILE A 36 -0.60 2.15 2.54
C ILE A 36 0.62 1.76 3.38
N GLU A 37 1.74 2.45 3.21
CA GLU A 37 2.95 2.11 3.94
C GLU A 37 2.85 2.40 5.44
N LYS A 38 2.13 3.46 5.84
CA LYS A 38 1.78 3.67 7.25
C LYS A 38 0.96 2.50 7.80
N ALA A 39 -0.03 2.02 7.05
CA ALA A 39 -0.83 0.88 7.48
C ALA A 39 0.02 -0.40 7.61
N LEU A 40 0.89 -0.68 6.65
CA LEU A 40 1.87 -1.78 6.68
C LEU A 40 2.81 -1.66 7.88
N HIS A 41 3.30 -0.45 8.18
CA HIS A 41 4.18 -0.19 9.32
C HIS A 41 3.48 -0.54 10.65
N THR A 42 2.17 -0.25 10.81
CA THR A 42 1.44 -0.66 12.03
C THR A 42 1.32 -2.18 12.20
N LEU A 43 1.59 -2.94 11.13
CA LEU A 43 1.62 -4.40 11.09
C LEU A 43 3.06 -4.95 11.13
N GLN A 44 4.03 -4.11 11.50
CA GLN A 44 5.47 -4.43 11.52
C GLN A 44 6.07 -4.75 10.14
N ILE A 45 5.38 -4.37 9.05
CA ILE A 45 5.87 -4.53 7.68
C ILE A 45 6.53 -3.21 7.25
N HIS A 46 7.86 -3.14 7.37
CA HIS A 46 8.65 -1.95 7.06
C HIS A 46 9.18 -2.04 5.62
N THR A 47 8.34 -1.65 4.66
CA THR A 47 8.66 -1.78 3.23
C THR A 47 8.12 -0.58 2.46
N SER A 48 8.74 -0.29 1.32
CA SER A 48 8.18 0.67 0.36
C SER A 48 7.31 -0.08 -0.64
N ILE A 49 6.24 0.56 -1.11
CA ILE A 49 5.44 0.00 -2.21
C ILE A 49 5.89 0.56 -3.55
N VAL A 50 5.75 -0.24 -4.61
CA VAL A 50 5.94 0.20 -6.00
C VAL A 50 4.66 -0.09 -6.77
N GLY A 51 4.07 0.95 -7.38
CA GLY A 51 2.88 0.83 -8.21
C GLY A 51 3.20 0.56 -9.68
N SER A 52 2.25 -0.04 -10.41
CA SER A 52 2.32 -0.25 -11.85
C SER A 52 2.26 1.05 -12.66
N GLY A 53 1.73 2.11 -12.06
CA GLY A 53 1.70 3.45 -12.63
C GLY A 53 1.49 4.50 -11.55
N ARG A 54 1.60 5.77 -11.91
CA ARG A 54 1.30 6.91 -11.05
C ARG A 54 -0.07 7.48 -11.41
N THR A 55 -0.76 8.02 -10.42
CA THR A 55 -1.95 8.86 -10.62
C THR A 55 -1.71 10.22 -9.98
N ASP A 56 -2.25 11.27 -10.61
CA ASP A 56 -2.21 12.64 -10.10
C ASP A 56 -3.17 12.84 -8.93
N ALA A 57 -3.11 14.02 -8.31
CA ALA A 57 -3.98 14.39 -7.20
C ALA A 57 -5.47 14.28 -7.59
N GLY A 58 -6.28 13.70 -6.71
CA GLY A 58 -7.71 13.50 -6.95
C GLY A 58 -8.07 12.30 -7.83
N VAL A 59 -7.14 11.73 -8.60
CA VAL A 59 -7.43 10.63 -9.54
C VAL A 59 -7.69 9.32 -8.80
N HIS A 60 -8.74 8.60 -9.18
CA HIS A 60 -9.14 7.31 -8.62
C HIS A 60 -8.51 6.13 -9.38
N ALA A 61 -8.53 4.95 -8.77
CA ALA A 61 -8.20 3.69 -9.45
C ALA A 61 -9.10 2.54 -8.98
N SER A 62 -9.49 1.65 -9.90
CA SER A 62 -10.25 0.44 -9.59
C SER A 62 -9.39 -0.82 -9.51
N GLY A 63 -8.14 -0.77 -9.99
CA GLY A 63 -7.28 -1.95 -10.09
C GLY A 63 -5.81 -1.60 -10.26
N GLN A 64 -5.32 -0.59 -9.54
CA GLN A 64 -3.89 -0.28 -9.51
C GLN A 64 -3.14 -1.48 -8.95
N VAL A 65 -2.12 -1.95 -9.65
CA VAL A 65 -1.28 -3.05 -9.16
C VAL A 65 -0.13 -2.47 -8.37
N ILE A 66 0.16 -3.02 -7.20
CA ILE A 66 1.34 -2.68 -6.41
C ILE A 66 2.12 -3.95 -6.07
N HIS A 67 3.42 -3.81 -5.83
CA HIS A 67 4.20 -4.83 -5.15
C HIS A 67 4.96 -4.26 -3.96
N PHE A 68 5.25 -5.14 -3.00
CA PHE A 68 6.06 -4.84 -1.83
C PHE A 68 6.63 -6.12 -1.23
N ASP A 69 7.65 -5.97 -0.39
CA ASP A 69 8.31 -7.08 0.27
C ASP A 69 7.69 -7.34 1.65
N LEU A 70 7.25 -8.58 1.89
CA LEU A 70 6.74 -9.06 3.16
C LEU A 70 7.84 -9.82 3.92
N PRO A 71 7.93 -9.63 5.25
CA PRO A 71 8.78 -10.48 6.08
C PRO A 71 8.21 -11.90 6.16
N TYR A 72 9.07 -12.89 6.38
CA TYR A 72 8.71 -14.32 6.35
C TYR A 72 7.58 -14.71 7.32
N TYR A 73 7.42 -13.99 8.44
CA TYR A 73 6.39 -14.28 9.45
C TYR A 73 4.98 -13.80 9.07
N TRP A 74 4.82 -13.07 7.96
CA TRP A 74 3.52 -12.75 7.38
C TRP A 74 3.15 -13.78 6.32
N ASP A 75 2.66 -14.95 6.73
CA ASP A 75 2.28 -16.06 5.84
C ASP A 75 0.79 -16.01 5.41
N ASP A 76 -0.09 -15.57 6.30
CA ASP A 76 -1.53 -15.43 6.05
C ASP A 76 -1.88 -14.11 5.33
N LEU A 77 -2.03 -14.20 4.00
CA LEU A 77 -2.38 -13.07 3.15
C LEU A 77 -3.84 -12.62 3.33
N GLN A 78 -4.77 -13.50 3.71
CA GLN A 78 -6.17 -13.11 3.92
C GLN A 78 -6.30 -12.25 5.17
N LYS A 79 -5.62 -12.66 6.26
CA LYS A 79 -5.53 -11.86 7.49
C LYS A 79 -4.84 -10.54 7.24
N LEU A 80 -3.78 -10.50 6.43
CA LEU A 80 -3.12 -9.25 6.04
C LEU A 80 -4.11 -8.32 5.32
N THR A 81 -4.79 -8.81 4.28
CA THR A 81 -5.81 -8.04 3.53
C THR A 81 -6.91 -7.52 4.45
N LEU A 82 -7.46 -8.34 5.34
CA LEU A 82 -8.47 -7.92 6.31
C LEU A 82 -7.98 -6.79 7.22
N ASN A 83 -6.74 -6.90 7.73
CA ASN A 83 -6.16 -5.87 8.60
C ASN A 83 -5.90 -4.56 7.85
N LEU A 84 -5.40 -4.63 6.61
CA LEU A 84 -5.19 -3.44 5.77
C LEU A 84 -6.52 -2.77 5.43
N ASN A 85 -7.54 -3.53 5.03
CA ASN A 85 -8.88 -3.02 4.73
C ASN A 85 -9.61 -2.44 5.94
N ARG A 86 -9.24 -2.82 7.16
CA ARG A 86 -9.74 -2.20 8.41
C ARG A 86 -9.03 -0.90 8.75
N LYS A 87 -7.78 -0.72 8.33
CA LYS A 87 -6.95 0.45 8.63
C LYS A 87 -7.10 1.56 7.59
N LEU A 88 -7.44 1.21 6.36
CA LEU A 88 -7.54 2.14 5.24
C LEU A 88 -8.99 2.44 4.91
N THR A 89 -9.39 3.70 5.04
CA THR A 89 -10.79 4.12 4.82
C THR A 89 -11.12 4.25 3.33
N HIS A 90 -10.17 4.71 2.52
CA HIS A 90 -10.37 5.07 1.11
C HIS A 90 -9.61 4.17 0.13
N ILE A 91 -8.94 3.13 0.63
CA ILE A 91 -8.14 2.20 -0.16
C ILE A 91 -8.58 0.77 0.20
N ARG A 92 -8.81 -0.05 -0.81
CA ARG A 92 -9.18 -1.46 -0.67
C ARG A 92 -8.15 -2.36 -1.34
N PHE A 93 -7.72 -3.38 -0.59
CA PHE A 93 -6.90 -4.51 -0.99
C PHE A 93 -7.74 -5.73 -1.30
#